data_AF-A0A2S2R420-F1
#
_entry.id   AF-A0A2S2R420-F1
#
_cell.length_a   1.000
_cell.length_b   1.000
_cell.length_c   1.000
_cell.angle_alpha   90.00
_cell.angle_beta   90.00
_cell.angle_gamma   90.00
#
_symmetry.space_group_name_H-M   'P 1'
#
loop_
_entity.id
_entity.type
_entity.pdbx_description
1 polymer ?
#
loop_
_entity_poly.entity_id
_entity_poly.type
_entity_poly.pdbx_seq_one_letter_code
_entity_poly.pdbx_strand_id
1 'polypeptide(L)'
;LADWKSEWEKSNPDSHNIIQSLGNPLPGHQLPRREWVVLNRLRTGHGRCKELLHKWKMADLPDCDCGHPSQTIHHIIKDCPLRAFKGSMRELHHATDEAINWIKALDIIL
;
A
#
# COMPACT_ATOMS: atom_id res chain seq x y z
N LEU A 1 -13.94 -29.08 9.31
CA LEU A 1 -13.85 -27.61 9.45
C LEU A 1 -12.42 -27.09 9.72
N ALA A 2 -11.41 -27.97 9.90
CA ALA A 2 -10.04 -27.57 10.22
C ALA A 2 -9.06 -27.52 9.02
N ASP A 3 -9.43 -28.11 7.87
CA ASP A 3 -8.47 -28.34 6.78
C ASP A 3 -8.04 -27.06 6.06
N TRP A 4 -8.97 -26.13 5.82
CA TRP A 4 -8.67 -24.92 5.04
C TRP A 4 -7.64 -24.00 5.71
N LYS A 5 -7.65 -23.90 7.05
CA LYS A 5 -6.74 -23.00 7.77
C LYS A 5 -5.31 -23.52 7.71
N SER A 6 -5.13 -24.84 7.89
CA SER A 6 -3.82 -25.49 7.77
C SER A 6 -3.29 -25.43 6.34
N GLU A 7 -4.16 -25.60 5.34
CA GLU A 7 -3.79 -25.46 3.93
C GLU A 7 -3.31 -24.04 3.61
N TRP A 8 -4.04 -23.01 4.06
CA TRP A 8 -3.67 -21.61 3.85
C TRP A 8 -2.35 -21.24 4.54
N GLU A 9 -2.13 -21.67 5.79
CA GLU A 9 -0.89 -21.42 6.53
C GLU A 9 0.33 -22.07 5.83
N LYS A 10 0.17 -23.26 5.24
CA LYS A 10 1.22 -23.95 4.47
C LYS A 10 1.48 -23.33 3.11
N SER A 11 0.44 -22.80 2.46
CA SER A 11 0.55 -22.22 1.12
C SER A 11 0.76 -20.72 1.12
N ASN A 12 0.97 -20.09 2.29
CA ASN A 12 0.76 -18.66 2.54
C ASN A 12 1.24 -17.81 1.34
N PRO A 13 0.31 -17.35 0.49
CA PRO A 13 0.65 -16.70 -0.78
C PRO A 13 1.16 -15.26 -0.55
N ASP A 14 1.14 -14.79 0.70
CA ASP A 14 1.63 -13.49 1.08
C ASP A 14 3.16 -13.46 1.07
N SER A 15 3.73 -13.14 -0.09
CA SER A 15 5.17 -12.92 -0.30
C SER A 15 5.78 -11.86 0.63
N HIS A 16 4.94 -11.06 1.30
CA HIS A 16 5.32 -9.93 2.13
C HIS A 16 5.05 -10.14 3.63
N ASN A 17 4.48 -11.30 4.02
CA ASN A 17 4.12 -11.66 5.40
C ASN A 17 3.31 -10.56 6.14
N ILE A 18 2.44 -9.86 5.42
CA ILE A 18 1.53 -8.85 5.97
C ILE A 18 0.49 -9.53 6.88
N ILE A 19 -0.08 -10.65 6.46
CA ILE A 19 -1.05 -11.43 7.22
C ILE A 19 -0.30 -12.47 8.07
N GLN A 20 -0.10 -12.14 9.36
CA GLN A 20 0.60 -13.02 10.31
C GLN A 20 -0.32 -14.08 10.93
N SER A 21 -1.63 -13.81 11.01
CA SER A 21 -2.62 -14.76 11.53
C SER A 21 -4.02 -14.41 11.02
N LEU A 22 -4.76 -15.41 10.54
CA LEU A 22 -6.12 -15.28 10.02
C LEU A 22 -7.17 -14.86 11.07
N GLY A 23 -6.82 -14.81 12.36
CA GLY A 23 -7.73 -14.44 13.45
C GLY A 23 -7.51 -13.05 14.02
N ASN A 24 -6.45 -12.36 13.63
CA ASN A 24 -6.08 -11.06 14.20
C ASN A 24 -6.28 -9.94 13.18
N PRO A 25 -6.79 -8.78 13.61
CA PRO A 25 -6.83 -7.62 12.74
C PRO A 25 -5.42 -7.22 12.33
N LEU A 26 -5.27 -6.76 11.09
CA LEU A 26 -4.00 -6.26 10.59
C LEU A 26 -3.58 -4.98 11.33
N PRO A 27 -2.26 -4.72 11.46
CA PRO A 27 -1.78 -3.47 12.03
C PRO A 27 -2.39 -2.26 11.30
N GLY A 28 -2.94 -1.30 12.06
CA GLY A 28 -3.60 -0.12 11.52
C GLY A 28 -5.10 -0.29 11.22
N HIS A 29 -5.72 -1.44 11.50
CA HIS A 29 -7.15 -1.67 11.28
C HIS A 29 -8.06 -0.64 11.96
N GLN A 30 -7.63 -0.09 13.09
CA GLN A 30 -8.32 0.94 13.87
C GLN A 30 -8.22 2.36 13.29
N LEU A 31 -7.43 2.56 12.22
CA LEU A 31 -7.27 3.86 11.60
C LEU A 31 -8.58 4.35 10.97
N PRO A 32 -8.79 5.68 10.85
CA PRO A 32 -9.90 6.19 10.08
C PRO A 32 -9.85 5.69 8.63
N ARG A 33 -11.03 5.66 7.99
CA ARG A 33 -11.21 5.03 6.67
C ARG A 33 -10.19 5.50 5.63
N ARG A 34 -9.84 6.79 5.60
CA ARG A 34 -8.89 7.35 4.63
C ARG A 34 -7.53 6.69 4.78
N GLU A 35 -6.94 6.75 5.97
CA GLU A 35 -5.62 6.22 6.27
C GLU A 35 -5.59 4.70 6.10
N TRP A 36 -6.65 4.02 6.55
CA TRP A 36 -6.77 2.56 6.40
C TRP A 36 -6.78 2.12 4.94
N VAL A 37 -7.54 2.81 4.08
CA VAL A 37 -7.59 2.50 2.64
C VAL A 37 -6.24 2.76 1.98
N VAL A 38 -5.63 3.92 2.24
CA VAL A 38 -4.31 4.27 1.66
C VAL A 38 -3.25 3.26 2.08
N LEU A 39 -3.20 2.91 3.36
CA LEU A 39 -2.27 1.92 3.91
C LEU A 39 -2.36 0.56 3.19
N ASN A 40 -3.57 0.06 2.95
CA ASN A 40 -3.76 -1.23 2.26
C ASN A 40 -3.38 -1.16 0.76
N ARG A 41 -3.61 -0.02 0.12
CA ARG A 41 -3.19 0.20 -1.27
C ARG A 41 -1.66 0.19 -1.40
N LEU A 42 -0.97 0.81 -0.44
CA LEU A 42 0.48 0.82 -0.36
C LEU A 42 1.05 -0.59 -0.12
N ARG A 43 0.46 -1.34 0.84
CA ARG A 43 0.85 -2.72 1.17
C ARG A 43 0.72 -3.68 -0.02
N THR A 44 -0.37 -3.56 -0.76
CA THR A 44 -0.65 -4.45 -1.89
C THR A 44 0.06 -4.03 -3.17
N GLY A 45 0.62 -2.81 -3.23
CA GLY A 45 1.16 -2.24 -4.47
C GLY A 45 0.09 -1.82 -5.48
N HIS A 46 -1.20 -1.85 -5.10
CA HIS A 46 -2.32 -1.59 -6.00
C HIS A 46 -3.25 -0.51 -5.42
N GLY A 47 -3.66 0.46 -6.23
CA GLY A 47 -4.49 1.58 -5.77
C GLY A 47 -4.83 2.55 -6.88
N ARG A 48 -5.23 3.79 -6.52
CA ARG A 48 -5.51 4.85 -7.50
C ARG A 48 -4.24 5.60 -7.93
N CYS A 49 -3.16 4.88 -8.22
CA CYS A 49 -1.98 5.48 -8.85
C CYS A 49 -2.25 5.75 -10.34
N LYS A 50 -1.63 6.79 -10.91
CA LYS A 50 -1.95 7.19 -12.30
C LYS A 50 -1.68 6.09 -13.33
N GLU A 51 -0.70 5.22 -13.11
CA GLU A 51 -0.48 4.06 -14.00
C GLU A 51 -1.75 3.19 -14.14
N LEU A 52 -2.37 2.82 -13.02
CA LEU A 52 -3.59 2.00 -13.01
C LEU A 52 -4.80 2.79 -13.51
N LEU A 53 -4.92 4.07 -13.14
CA LEU A 53 -6.01 4.92 -13.64
C LEU A 53 -5.93 5.09 -15.17
N HIS A 54 -4.74 5.26 -15.72
CA HIS A 54 -4.53 5.34 -17.17
C HIS A 54 -4.84 4.01 -17.87
N LYS A 55 -4.41 2.87 -17.31
CA LYS A 55 -4.79 1.53 -17.79
C LYS A 55 -6.31 1.35 -17.84
N TRP A 56 -7.03 1.94 -16.89
CA TRP A 56 -8.50 1.93 -16.84
C TRP A 56 -9.18 3.09 -17.59
N LYS A 57 -8.43 3.90 -18.34
CA LYS A 57 -8.93 5.07 -19.09
C LYS A 57 -9.64 6.12 -18.22
N MET A 58 -9.22 6.23 -16.96
CA MET A 58 -9.70 7.23 -15.98
C MET A 58 -8.71 8.38 -15.76
N ALA A 59 -7.53 8.31 -16.38
CA ALA A 59 -6.54 9.38 -16.44
C ALA A 59 -5.95 9.43 -17.85
N ASP A 60 -5.66 10.62 -18.36
CA ASP A 60 -5.12 10.80 -19.71
C ASP A 60 -3.67 10.34 -19.84
N LEU A 61 -2.88 10.51 -18.77
CA LEU A 61 -1.45 10.16 -18.72
C LEU A 61 -1.11 9.42 -17.43
N PRO A 62 -0.17 8.44 -17.49
CA PRO A 62 0.30 7.71 -16.31
C PRO A 62 1.33 8.52 -15.48
N ASP A 63 1.80 9.66 -15.98
CA ASP A 63 2.96 10.39 -15.49
C ASP A 63 2.77 10.98 -14.08
N CYS A 64 3.82 10.89 -13.27
CA CYS A 64 3.90 11.56 -11.99
C CYS A 64 4.19 13.07 -12.20
N ASP A 65 3.65 13.92 -11.34
CA ASP A 65 3.92 15.37 -11.32
C ASP A 65 5.38 15.71 -10.96
N CYS A 66 6.14 14.74 -10.45
CA CYS A 66 7.59 14.88 -10.30
C CYS A 66 8.37 14.69 -11.63
N GLY A 67 7.67 14.46 -12.75
CA GLY A 67 8.27 14.22 -14.07
C GLY A 67 8.60 12.76 -14.38
N HIS A 68 8.27 11.80 -13.50
CA HIS A 68 8.46 10.38 -13.78
C HIS A 68 7.40 9.86 -14.76
N PRO A 69 7.75 9.09 -15.81
CA PRO A 69 6.82 8.69 -16.88
C PRO A 69 5.71 7.71 -16.45
N SER A 70 5.74 7.22 -15.21
CA SER A 70 4.71 6.35 -14.67
C SER A 70 4.65 6.45 -13.15
N GLN A 71 3.53 6.93 -12.60
CA GLN A 71 3.29 6.93 -11.17
C GLN A 71 2.71 5.57 -10.75
N THR A 72 3.57 4.69 -10.26
CA THR A 72 3.20 3.42 -9.63
C THR A 72 3.20 3.56 -8.10
N ILE A 73 2.59 2.62 -7.37
CA ILE A 73 2.69 2.60 -5.90
C ILE A 73 4.14 2.46 -5.45
N HIS A 74 4.94 1.64 -6.13
CA HIS A 74 6.38 1.51 -5.85
C HIS A 74 7.10 2.84 -5.99
N HIS A 75 6.86 3.55 -7.11
CA HIS A 75 7.42 4.88 -7.33
C HIS A 75 7.05 5.85 -6.21
N ILE A 76 5.78 5.92 -5.81
CA ILE A 76 5.33 6.80 -4.72
C ILE A 76 6.06 6.49 -3.41
N ILE A 77 6.24 5.21 -3.08
CA ILE A 77 6.87 4.78 -1.83
C ILE A 77 8.38 4.99 -1.85
N LYS A 78 9.06 4.70 -2.97
CA LYS A 78 10.53 4.56 -3.01
C LYS A 78 11.26 5.62 -3.81
N ASP A 79 10.71 6.00 -4.96
CA ASP A 79 11.49 6.72 -5.97
C ASP A 79 11.07 8.19 -6.12
N CYS A 80 9.85 8.52 -5.71
CA CYS A 80 9.27 9.83 -5.95
C CYS A 80 10.00 10.90 -5.10
N PRO A 81 10.70 11.86 -5.71
CA PRO A 81 11.43 12.87 -4.96
C PRO A 81 10.51 13.79 -4.14
N LEU A 82 9.23 13.88 -4.51
CA LEU A 82 8.23 14.68 -3.81
C LEU A 82 7.60 13.94 -2.62
N ARG A 83 7.53 12.60 -2.66
CA ARG A 83 6.65 11.82 -1.77
C ARG A 83 7.26 10.57 -1.17
N ALA A 84 8.46 10.15 -1.58
CA ALA A 84 9.06 8.90 -1.13
C ALA A 84 9.04 8.79 0.39
N PHE A 85 8.61 7.61 0.87
CA PHE A 85 8.65 7.29 2.28
C PHE A 85 10.10 7.02 2.69
N LYS A 86 10.59 7.75 3.68
CA LYS A 86 11.96 7.59 4.19
C LYS A 86 12.18 6.26 4.92
N GLY A 87 11.10 5.62 5.38
CA GLY A 87 11.16 4.34 6.08
C GLY A 87 11.11 3.13 5.14
N SER A 88 10.95 1.97 5.78
CA SER A 88 10.90 0.67 5.13
C SER A 88 9.46 0.22 4.82
N MET A 89 9.32 -0.73 3.89
CA MET A 89 8.02 -1.40 3.68
C MET A 89 7.53 -2.10 4.94
N ARG A 90 8.44 -2.58 5.79
CA ARG A 90 8.11 -3.20 7.07
C ARG A 90 7.37 -2.22 7.99
N GLU A 91 7.78 -0.97 8.05
CA GLU A 91 7.09 0.06 8.84
C GLU A 91 5.67 0.34 8.32
N LEU A 92 5.47 0.32 7.01
CA LEU A 92 4.14 0.35 6.40
C LEU A 92 3.32 -0.91 6.76
N HIS A 93 3.94 -2.10 6.77
CA HIS A 93 3.25 -3.34 7.18
C HIS A 93 2.85 -3.33 8.66
N HIS A 94 3.64 -2.69 9.52
CA HIS A 94 3.34 -2.57 10.95
C HIS A 94 2.55 -1.31 11.32
N ALA A 95 2.27 -0.42 10.37
CA ALA A 95 1.57 0.84 10.60
C ALA A 95 2.20 1.64 11.75
N THR A 96 3.53 1.84 11.71
CA THR A 96 4.22 2.67 12.71
C THR A 96 3.74 4.12 12.65
N ASP A 97 4.01 4.89 13.70
CA ASP A 97 3.62 6.30 13.75
C ASP A 97 4.24 7.11 12.61
N GLU A 98 5.49 6.83 12.24
CA GLU A 98 6.18 7.45 11.10
C GLU A 98 5.46 7.15 9.78
N ALA A 99 5.06 5.89 9.56
CA ALA A 99 4.33 5.47 8.38
C ALA A 99 2.95 6.14 8.31
N ILE A 100 2.23 6.20 9.43
CA ILE A 100 0.91 6.84 9.51
C ILE A 100 1.01 8.34 9.28
N ASN A 101 2.00 9.01 9.88
CA ASN A 101 2.22 10.44 9.70
C ASN A 101 2.58 10.78 8.24
N TRP A 102 3.39 9.94 7.60
CA TRP A 102 3.66 10.06 6.17
C TRP A 102 2.38 9.88 5.33
N ILE A 103 1.55 8.87 5.61
CA ILE A 103 0.25 8.66 4.93
C ILE A 103 -0.69 9.88 5.08
N LYS A 104 -0.71 10.49 6.27
CA LYS A 104 -1.52 11.70 6.51
C LYS A 104 -1.02 12.89 5.69
N ALA A 105 0.29 13.00 5.50
CA ALA A 105 0.93 14.08 4.75
C ALA A 105 0.87 13.91 3.21
N LEU A 106 0.46 12.73 2.71
CA LEU A 106 0.28 12.53 1.27
C LEU A 106 -0.81 13.48 0.73
N ASP A 107 -0.40 14.30 -0.24
CA ASP A 107 -1.19 15.28 -1.00
C ASP A 107 -1.88 14.66 -2.23
N ILE A 108 -1.79 13.34 -2.40
CA ILE A 108 -2.42 12.59 -3.49
C ILE A 108 -3.50 11.63 -2.97
N ILE A 109 -4.49 11.37 -3.81
CA ILE A 109 -5.56 10.42 -3.53
C ILE A 109 -5.16 9.06 -4.09
N LEU A 110 -4.61 8.21 -3.23
CA LEU A 110 -4.37 6.79 -3.53
C LEU A 110 -5.60 5.98 -3.23
#